data_AF-A0A1C5G705-F1
#
_entry.id   AF-A0A1C5G705-F1
#
_cell.length_a   1.000
_cell.length_b   1.000
_cell.length_c   1.000
_cell.angle_alpha   90.00
_cell.angle_beta   90.00
_cell.angle_gamma   90.00
#
_symmetry.space_group_name_H-M   'P 1'
#
loop_
_entity.id
_entity.type
_entity.pdbx_description
1 polymer ?
#
loop_
_entity_poly.entity_id
_entity_poly.type
_entity_poly.pdbx_seq_one_letter_code
_entity_poly.pdbx_strand_id
1 'polypeptide(L)'
;MTGNTSDVYAGLDERQAAELDRRCDHHPPRNLEQAERHQAWRSAVKALMAEAMRTLPAGRETSLALTALDDALMYGNAAIARPPMPRGRTAGH
;
A
#
# COMPACT_ATOMS: atom_id res chain seq x y z
N MET A 1 -13.37 9.45 16.33
CA MET A 1 -12.89 8.07 16.10
C MET A 1 -11.38 8.14 16.04
N THR A 2 -10.71 7.76 17.11
CA THR A 2 -9.25 7.79 17.24
C THR A 2 -8.66 6.70 16.35
N GLY A 3 -8.13 7.10 15.18
CA GLY A 3 -7.34 6.20 14.35
C GLY A 3 -6.13 5.76 15.15
N ASN A 4 -6.09 4.49 15.52
CA ASN A 4 -4.94 3.84 16.11
C ASN A 4 -3.78 4.00 15.11
N THR A 5 -2.90 4.98 15.34
CA THR A 5 -1.60 5.04 14.65
C THR A 5 -0.75 3.93 15.26
N SER A 6 -1.12 2.68 14.96
CA SER A 6 -0.28 1.54 15.22
C SER A 6 1.00 1.78 14.43
N ASP A 7 2.12 1.86 15.13
CA ASP A 7 3.43 1.93 14.49
C ASP A 7 3.51 0.83 13.43
N VAL A 8 3.55 1.23 12.17
CA VAL A 8 3.49 0.32 11.01
C VAL A 8 4.67 -0.66 11.04
N TYR A 9 5.77 -0.25 11.66
CA TYR A 9 7.01 -1.01 11.77
C TYR A 9 7.10 -1.85 13.04
N ALA A 10 6.15 -1.72 13.97
CA ALA A 10 6.17 -2.48 15.22
C ALA A 10 6.24 -3.98 14.91
N GLY A 11 7.22 -4.67 15.52
CA GLY A 11 7.43 -6.11 15.37
C GLY A 11 8.14 -6.54 14.08
N LEU A 12 8.59 -5.61 13.24
CA LEU A 12 9.45 -5.90 12.09
C LEU A 12 10.93 -5.79 12.47
N ASP A 13 11.76 -6.66 11.89
CA ASP A 13 13.22 -6.49 11.92
C ASP A 13 13.71 -5.43 10.90
N GLU A 14 14.99 -5.07 10.98
CA GLU A 14 15.59 -4.04 10.11
C GLU A 14 15.50 -4.39 8.61
N ARG A 15 15.58 -5.68 8.26
CA ARG A 15 15.53 -6.12 6.85
C ARG A 15 14.10 -6.02 6.33
N GLN A 16 13.12 -6.42 7.13
CA GLN A 16 11.71 -6.32 6.82
C GLN A 16 11.28 -4.85 6.68
N ALA A 17 11.74 -3.98 7.58
CA ALA A 17 11.49 -2.54 7.49
C ALA A 17 12.07 -1.93 6.20
N ALA A 18 13.33 -2.25 5.87
CA ALA A 18 13.98 -1.76 4.66
C ALA A 18 13.37 -2.34 3.36
N GLU A 19 12.84 -3.56 3.40
CA GLU A 19 12.07 -4.12 2.29
C GLU A 19 10.73 -3.38 2.11
N LEU A 20 10.02 -3.12 3.22
CA LEU A 20 8.73 -2.44 3.21
C LEU A 20 8.83 -1.02 2.63
N ASP A 21 9.87 -0.27 2.98
CA ASP A 21 10.10 1.08 2.45
C ASP A 21 10.39 1.03 0.94
N ARG A 22 11.30 0.15 0.50
CA ARG A 22 11.63 -0.01 -0.92
C ARG A 22 10.43 -0.35 -1.79
N ARG A 23 9.47 -1.13 -1.27
CA ARG A 23 8.23 -1.47 -1.98
C ARG A 23 7.25 -0.30 -2.09
N CYS A 24 7.28 0.62 -1.14
CA CYS A 24 6.28 1.68 -1.01
C CYS A 24 6.74 3.07 -1.51
N ASP A 25 8.05 3.28 -1.66
CA ASP A 25 8.63 4.56 -2.06
C ASP A 25 8.29 4.92 -3.52
N HIS A 26 7.75 6.13 -3.72
CA HIS A 26 7.45 6.67 -5.05
C HIS A 26 7.44 8.19 -5.07
N HIS A 27 7.85 8.80 -6.19
CA HIS A 27 7.87 10.25 -6.35
C HIS A 27 6.45 10.87 -6.29
N PRO A 28 6.27 11.98 -5.57
CA PRO A 28 4.98 12.65 -5.45
C PRO A 28 4.58 13.33 -6.79
N PRO A 29 3.31 13.26 -7.20
CA PRO A 29 2.82 14.00 -8.36
C PRO A 29 2.73 15.50 -8.07
N ARG A 30 2.65 16.31 -9.14
CA ARG A 30 2.68 17.78 -9.06
C ARG A 30 1.45 18.41 -8.41
N ASN A 31 0.33 17.69 -8.33
CA ASN A 31 -0.91 18.18 -7.76
C ASN A 31 -1.15 17.60 -6.37
N LEU A 32 -1.51 18.48 -5.44
CA LEU A 32 -1.68 18.14 -4.03
C LEU A 32 -2.77 17.09 -3.82
N GLU A 33 -3.91 17.22 -4.50
CA GLU A 33 -5.03 16.28 -4.36
C GLU A 33 -4.67 14.84 -4.81
N GLN A 34 -4.00 14.65 -5.95
CA GLN A 34 -3.56 13.29 -6.30
C GLN A 34 -2.46 12.82 -5.35
N ALA A 35 -1.55 13.71 -4.93
CA ALA A 35 -0.51 13.34 -3.98
C ALA A 35 -1.10 12.81 -2.67
N GLU A 36 -2.13 13.46 -2.13
CA GLU A 36 -2.87 13.00 -0.94
C GLU A 36 -3.56 11.65 -1.19
N ARG A 37 -4.24 11.48 -2.34
CA ARG A 37 -4.87 10.20 -2.70
C ARG A 37 -3.86 9.07 -2.83
N HIS A 38 -2.71 9.33 -3.45
CA HIS A 38 -1.61 8.37 -3.55
C HIS A 38 -1.04 8.02 -2.18
N GLN A 39 -0.85 9.03 -1.32
CA GLN A 39 -0.33 8.81 0.03
C GLN A 39 -1.28 7.96 0.87
N ALA A 40 -2.59 8.22 0.80
CA ALA A 40 -3.61 7.43 1.48
C ALA A 40 -3.60 5.97 0.99
N TRP A 41 -3.56 5.75 -0.33
CA TRP A 41 -3.50 4.40 -0.91
C TRP A 41 -2.22 3.65 -0.51
N ARG A 42 -1.05 4.29 -0.64
CA ARG A 42 0.25 3.73 -0.22
C ARG A 42 0.23 3.34 1.24
N SER A 43 -0.27 4.22 2.11
CA SER A 43 -0.32 3.97 3.55
C SER A 43 -1.20 2.75 3.89
N ALA A 44 -2.34 2.60 3.21
CA ALA A 44 -3.23 1.45 3.41
C ALA A 44 -2.59 0.13 2.97
N VAL A 45 -1.96 0.08 1.79
CA VAL A 45 -1.28 -1.13 1.31
C VAL A 45 -0.07 -1.46 2.18
N LYS A 46 0.71 -0.45 2.60
CA LYS A 46 1.86 -0.61 3.50
C LYS A 46 1.45 -1.24 4.84
N ALA A 47 0.34 -0.79 5.42
CA ALA A 47 -0.18 -1.36 6.66
C ALA A 47 -0.56 -2.85 6.50
N LEU A 48 -1.17 -3.22 5.37
CA LEU A 48 -1.53 -4.62 5.09
C LEU A 48 -0.31 -5.50 4.82
N MET A 49 0.71 -4.99 4.11
CA MET A 49 1.98 -5.69 3.93
C MET A 49 2.68 -5.93 5.27
N ALA A 50 2.73 -4.92 6.14
CA ALA A 50 3.30 -5.06 7.48
C ALA A 50 2.55 -6.10 8.32
N GLU A 51 1.22 -6.15 8.20
CA GLU A 51 0.42 -7.18 8.87
C GLU A 51 0.70 -8.58 8.35
N ALA A 52 0.82 -8.74 7.03
CA ALA A 52 1.21 -10.02 6.42
C ALA A 52 2.59 -10.47 6.91
N MET A 53 3.58 -9.57 6.97
CA MET A 53 4.92 -9.86 7.47
C MET A 53 4.94 -10.26 8.96
N ARG A 54 4.05 -9.69 9.78
CA ARG A 54 3.94 -10.02 11.21
C ARG A 54 3.24 -11.36 11.48
N THR A 55 2.21 -11.67 10.72
CA THR A 55 1.24 -12.72 11.09
C THR A 55 1.36 -13.99 10.28
N LEU A 56 1.87 -13.91 9.04
CA LEU A 56 1.98 -15.08 8.19
C LEU A 56 3.32 -15.78 8.41
N PRO A 57 3.35 -17.13 8.42
CA PRO A 57 4.60 -17.87 8.45
C PRO A 57 5.48 -17.52 7.24
N ALA A 58 6.80 -17.48 7.43
CA ALA A 58 7.73 -17.31 6.31
C ALA A 58 7.60 -18.50 5.35
N GLY A 59 7.32 -18.21 4.06
CA GLY A 59 7.07 -19.24 3.08
C GLY A 59 6.66 -18.68 1.72
N ARG A 60 6.44 -19.58 0.75
CA ARG A 60 6.07 -19.24 -0.63
C ARG A 60 4.78 -18.43 -0.67
N GLU A 61 3.79 -18.82 0.12
CA GLU A 61 2.46 -18.21 0.18
C GLU A 61 2.54 -16.76 0.64
N THR A 62 3.35 -16.48 1.67
CA THR A 62 3.59 -15.11 2.14
C THR A 62 4.29 -14.27 1.08
N SER A 63 5.28 -14.82 0.37
CA SER A 63 5.91 -14.12 -0.77
C SER A 63 4.89 -13.80 -1.87
N LEU A 64 4.01 -14.74 -2.21
CA LEU A 64 2.95 -14.52 -3.20
C LEU A 64 1.93 -13.46 -2.73
N ALA A 65 1.57 -13.46 -1.45
CA ALA A 65 0.70 -12.44 -0.87
C ALA A 65 1.35 -11.05 -0.97
N LEU A 66 2.63 -10.92 -0.64
CA LEU A 66 3.37 -9.66 -0.78
C LEU A 66 3.48 -9.21 -2.25
N THR A 67 3.73 -10.12 -3.19
CA THR A 67 3.71 -9.80 -4.63
C THR A 67 2.34 -9.31 -5.09
N ALA A 68 1.24 -9.94 -4.66
CA ALA A 68 -0.11 -9.48 -5.00
C ALA A 68 -0.41 -8.09 -4.43
N LEU A 69 0.14 -7.77 -3.25
CA LEU A 69 0.03 -6.44 -2.66
C LEU A 69 0.87 -5.40 -3.43
N ASP A 70 2.03 -5.77 -3.99
CA ASP A 70 2.78 -4.88 -4.90
C ASP A 70 1.94 -4.57 -6.15
N ASP A 71 1.31 -5.57 -6.75
CA ASP A 71 0.44 -5.38 -7.91
C ASP A 71 -0.74 -4.47 -7.55
N ALA A 72 -1.37 -4.69 -6.40
CA ALA A 72 -2.43 -3.81 -5.90
C ALA A 72 -1.92 -2.37 -5.73
N LEU A 73 -0.74 -2.18 -5.13
CA LEU A 73 -0.11 -0.88 -4.97
C LEU A 73 0.08 -0.18 -6.34
N MET A 74 0.68 -0.89 -7.29
CA MET A 74 0.95 -0.39 -8.64
C MET A 74 -0.35 0.00 -9.35
N TYR A 75 -1.33 -0.89 -9.42
CA TYR A 75 -2.59 -0.64 -10.14
C TYR A 75 -3.46 0.42 -9.47
N GLY A 76 -3.49 0.49 -8.14
CA GLY A 76 -4.22 1.54 -7.43
C GLY A 76 -3.59 2.93 -7.65
N ASN A 77 -2.26 3.04 -7.66
CA ASN A 77 -1.59 4.27 -8.06
C ASN A 77 -1.91 4.64 -9.51
N ALA A 78 -1.88 3.67 -10.43
CA ALA A 78 -2.23 3.92 -11.82
C ALA A 78 -3.70 4.39 -11.98
N ALA A 79 -4.62 3.87 -11.18
CA ALA A 79 -6.02 4.29 -11.18
C ALA A 79 -6.21 5.73 -10.67
N ILE A 80 -5.43 6.17 -9.68
CA ILE A 80 -5.43 7.57 -9.20
C ILE A 80 -4.91 8.53 -10.28
N ALA A 81 -3.88 8.11 -11.03
CA ALA A 81 -3.25 8.93 -12.05
C ALA A 81 -4.04 9.03 -13.36
N ARG A 82 -5.07 8.19 -13.55
CA ARG A 82 -5.85 8.11 -14.81
C ARG A 82 -7.25 8.71 -14.64
N PRO A 83 -7.84 9.27 -15.71
CA PRO A 83 -9.25 9.64 -15.72
C PRO A 83 -10.14 8.42 -15.42
N PRO A 84 -11.29 8.60 -14.77
CA PRO A 84 -12.23 7.52 -14.53
C PRO A 84 -12.71 6.92 -15.85
N MET A 85 -12.79 5.59 -15.91
CA MET A 85 -13.35 4.90 -17.07
C MET A 85 -14.82 5.31 -17.28
N PRO A 86 -15.25 5.57 -18.53
CA PRO A 86 -16.67 5.77 -18.83
C PRO A 86 -17.49 4.57 -18.36
N ARG A 87 -18.55 4.81 -17.58
CA ARG A 87 -19.41 3.77 -16.97
C ARG A 87 -18.66 2.81 -16.03
N GLY A 88 -17.51 3.21 -15.49
CA GLY A 88 -16.80 2.47 -14.43
C GLY A 88 -17.60 2.45 -13.11
N ARG A 89 -17.23 1.54 -12.20
CA ARG A 89 -17.82 1.47 -10.86
C ARG A 89 -17.59 2.81 -10.13
N THR A 90 -18.64 3.36 -9.53
CA THR A 90 -18.52 4.55 -8.68
C THR A 90 -17.67 4.22 -7.45
N ALA A 91 -16.78 5.14 -7.07
CA ALA A 91 -16.05 5.01 -5.82
C ALA A 91 -17.03 5.03 -4.63
N GLY A 92 -16.90 4.10 -3.67
CA GLY A 92 -17.66 4.13 -2.42
C GLY A 92 -19.07 3.50 -2.46
N HIS A 93 -19.33 2.57 -3.39
CA HIS A 93 -20.54 1.74 -3.40
C HIS A 93 -20.19 0.26 -3.33
#